data_AF-A0A2V7EPA9-F1
#
_entry.id   AF-A0A2V7EPA9-F1
#
_cell.length_a   1.000
_cell.length_b   1.000
_cell.length_c   1.000
_cell.angle_alpha   90.00
_cell.angle_beta   90.00
_cell.angle_gamma   90.00
#
_symmetry.space_group_name_H-M   'P 1'
#
loop_
_entity.id
_entity.type
_entity.pdbx_description
1 polymer ?
#
loop_
_entity_poly.entity_id
_entity_poly.type
_entity_poly.pdbx_seq_one_letter_code
_entity_poly.pdbx_strand_id
1 'polypeptide(L)'
;MQRSLFAFTSCALTILFSAAASAQPTAAQPDWSAVIAAMGRTGTLQPDGVMKFSFPRSDLNVTLDGVRLKPSFALGTWIAFKKLNSRDAMVMGDLVLTEPEVPAVMSSLEQSGWVMETALHNHLLGESPRVVYMHIHNDGDARQIATAIHGALALTATPITAVNNPP
;
A
#
# COMPACT_ATOMS: atom_id res chain seq x y z
N MET A 1 59.05 68.88 -8.15
CA MET A 1 58.97 68.21 -9.47
C MET A 1 58.24 66.88 -9.29
N GLN A 2 57.14 66.73 -10.01
CA GLN A 2 56.25 65.57 -10.23
C GLN A 2 56.13 64.46 -9.17
N ARG A 3 54.99 64.48 -8.45
CA ARG A 3 54.40 63.33 -7.76
C ARG A 3 53.49 62.60 -8.76
N SER A 4 53.81 61.35 -9.09
CA SER A 4 52.96 60.50 -9.94
C SER A 4 51.93 59.77 -9.08
N LEU A 5 50.64 60.08 -9.28
CA LEU A 5 49.52 59.29 -8.77
C LEU A 5 49.36 58.05 -9.65
N PHE A 6 49.42 56.85 -9.07
CA PHE A 6 48.93 55.63 -9.72
C PHE A 6 47.45 55.45 -9.39
N ALA A 7 46.61 55.53 -10.43
CA ALA A 7 45.21 55.15 -10.36
C ALA A 7 45.11 53.62 -10.36
N PHE A 8 44.60 53.02 -9.28
CA PHE A 8 44.22 51.62 -9.26
C PHE A 8 42.80 51.49 -9.82
N THR A 9 42.69 51.07 -11.07
CA THR A 9 41.41 50.71 -11.69
C THR A 9 40.99 49.34 -11.16
N SER A 10 39.88 49.32 -10.42
CA SER A 10 39.22 48.11 -9.93
C SER A 10 38.69 47.26 -11.10
N CYS A 11 38.97 45.95 -11.09
CA CYS A 11 38.32 44.98 -11.97
C CYS A 11 37.68 43.90 -11.07
N ALA A 12 36.45 44.17 -10.61
CA ALA A 12 35.65 43.19 -9.90
C ALA A 12 35.12 42.16 -10.92
N LEU A 13 35.69 40.94 -10.89
CA LEU A 13 35.22 39.83 -11.71
C LEU A 13 34.03 39.17 -11.03
N THR A 14 32.81 39.54 -11.40
CA THR A 14 31.59 38.85 -11.00
C THR A 14 31.46 37.54 -11.77
N ILE A 15 31.73 36.42 -11.09
CA ILE A 15 31.46 35.08 -11.63
C ILE A 15 29.95 34.85 -11.53
N LEU A 16 29.26 34.97 -12.67
CA LEU A 16 27.87 34.51 -12.82
C LEU A 16 27.89 32.98 -12.90
N PHE A 17 27.65 32.30 -11.77
CA PHE A 17 27.31 30.88 -11.78
C PHE A 17 25.88 30.73 -12.33
N SER A 18 25.75 30.45 -13.62
CA SER A 18 24.50 29.93 -14.18
C SER A 18 24.29 28.51 -13.67
N ALA A 19 23.51 28.36 -12.61
CA ALA A 19 22.99 27.06 -12.19
C ALA A 19 21.99 26.58 -13.24
N ALA A 20 22.47 25.79 -14.21
CA ALA A 20 21.59 25.00 -15.05
C ALA A 20 20.93 23.95 -14.17
N ALA A 21 19.67 24.20 -13.77
CA ALA A 21 18.84 23.20 -13.12
C ALA A 21 18.60 22.06 -14.13
N SER A 22 19.34 20.97 -13.99
CA SER A 22 19.03 19.74 -14.69
C SER A 22 17.70 19.23 -14.14
N ALA A 23 16.62 19.38 -14.92
CA ALA A 23 15.38 18.67 -14.63
C ALA A 23 15.66 17.18 -14.74
N GLN A 24 15.80 16.50 -13.60
CA GLN A 24 15.83 15.04 -13.58
C GLN A 24 14.50 14.56 -14.17
N PRO A 25 14.51 13.58 -15.09
CA PRO A 25 13.28 12.96 -15.54
C PRO A 25 12.56 12.42 -14.30
N THR A 26 11.38 12.95 -13.99
CA THR A 26 10.49 12.32 -13.03
C THR A 26 10.16 10.96 -13.61
N ALA A 27 10.63 9.89 -12.96
CA ALA A 27 10.25 8.54 -13.34
C ALA A 27 8.73 8.47 -13.46
N ALA A 28 8.23 7.97 -14.58
CA ALA A 28 6.80 7.78 -14.77
C ALA A 28 6.26 6.93 -13.62
N GLN A 29 5.12 7.33 -13.05
CA GLN A 29 4.48 6.57 -11.98
C GLN A 29 4.14 5.16 -12.49
N PRO A 30 4.29 4.11 -11.67
CA PRO A 30 4.01 2.75 -12.10
C PRO A 30 2.53 2.58 -12.51
N ASP A 31 2.27 1.89 -13.62
CA ASP A 31 0.91 1.57 -14.04
C ASP A 31 0.34 0.40 -13.21
N TRP A 32 -0.76 0.70 -12.52
CA TRP A 32 -1.50 -0.22 -11.66
C TRP A 32 -2.92 -0.51 -12.14
N SER A 33 -3.29 -0.08 -13.35
CA SER A 33 -4.65 -0.20 -13.90
C SER A 33 -5.21 -1.62 -13.84
N ALA A 34 -4.43 -2.62 -14.26
CA ALA A 34 -4.83 -4.02 -14.23
C ALA A 34 -5.06 -4.56 -12.80
N VAL A 35 -4.24 -4.11 -11.83
CA VAL A 35 -4.38 -4.49 -10.41
C VAL A 35 -5.61 -3.81 -9.81
N ILE A 36 -5.84 -2.53 -10.08
CA ILE A 36 -7.02 -1.80 -9.62
C ILE A 36 -8.31 -2.46 -10.14
N ALA A 37 -8.34 -2.82 -11.43
CA ALA A 37 -9.49 -3.51 -12.01
C ALA A 37 -9.72 -4.88 -11.37
N ALA A 38 -8.66 -5.66 -11.15
CA ALA A 38 -8.75 -6.98 -10.53
C ALA A 38 -9.13 -6.94 -9.04
N MET A 39 -8.66 -5.93 -8.29
CA MET A 39 -9.05 -5.70 -6.89
C MET A 39 -10.49 -5.17 -6.75
N GLY A 40 -11.07 -4.61 -7.82
CA GLY A 40 -12.44 -4.10 -7.84
C GLY A 40 -12.63 -2.74 -7.15
N ARG A 41 -11.54 -2.04 -6.80
CA ARG A 41 -11.56 -0.70 -6.18
C ARG A 41 -10.23 0.02 -6.36
N THR A 42 -10.23 1.33 -6.18
CA THR A 42 -9.00 2.14 -6.17
C THR A 42 -8.20 1.92 -4.88
N GLY A 43 -6.87 1.90 -5.01
CA GLY A 43 -5.92 1.95 -3.90
C GLY A 43 -5.28 3.33 -3.71
N THR A 44 -4.31 3.44 -2.82
CA THR A 44 -3.50 4.64 -2.61
C THR A 44 -2.07 4.36 -3.07
N LEU A 45 -1.61 5.12 -4.07
CA LEU A 45 -0.22 5.10 -4.50
C LEU A 45 0.65 5.81 -3.45
N GLN A 46 1.58 5.07 -2.86
CA GLN A 46 2.54 5.59 -1.89
C GLN A 46 3.71 6.30 -2.61
N PRO A 47 4.45 7.20 -1.93
CA PRO A 47 5.57 7.93 -2.53
C PRO A 47 6.69 7.05 -3.10
N ASP A 48 6.83 5.82 -2.61
CA ASP A 48 7.81 4.83 -3.07
C ASP A 48 7.29 3.93 -4.21
N GLY A 49 6.12 4.25 -4.78
CA GLY A 49 5.51 3.53 -5.89
C GLY A 49 4.68 2.30 -5.50
N VAL A 50 4.56 1.99 -4.20
CA VAL A 50 3.72 0.90 -3.70
C VAL A 50 2.23 1.25 -3.86
N MET A 51 1.45 0.35 -4.45
CA MET A 51 -0.01 0.49 -4.50
C MET A 51 -0.64 -0.24 -3.32
N LYS A 52 -1.24 0.52 -2.38
CA LYS A 52 -1.86 -0.02 -1.17
C LYS A 52 -3.38 0.02 -1.23
N PHE A 53 -4.02 -1.08 -0.93
CA PHE A 53 -5.47 -1.22 -0.77
C PHE A 53 -5.80 -1.44 0.70
N SER A 54 -6.85 -0.77 1.18
CA SER A 54 -7.30 -0.86 2.57
C SER A 54 -8.78 -1.25 2.62
N PHE A 55 -9.09 -2.24 3.45
CA PHE A 55 -10.40 -2.83 3.62
C PHE A 55 -10.74 -2.88 5.12
N PRO A 56 -11.12 -1.74 5.73
CA PRO A 56 -11.52 -1.75 7.13
C PRO A 56 -12.75 -2.64 7.32
N ARG A 57 -12.71 -3.55 8.30
CA ARG A 57 -13.84 -4.41 8.70
C ARG A 57 -14.89 -3.63 9.47
N SER A 58 -15.53 -2.66 8.80
CA SER A 58 -16.60 -1.85 9.40
C SER A 58 -17.88 -2.63 9.67
N ASP A 59 -18.00 -3.84 9.11
CA ASP A 59 -19.03 -4.83 9.40
C ASP A 59 -18.91 -5.41 10.83
N LEU A 60 -17.70 -5.46 11.40
CA LEU A 60 -17.45 -6.14 12.67
C LEU A 60 -17.71 -5.26 13.89
N ASN A 61 -18.41 -5.85 14.88
CA ASN A 61 -18.69 -5.24 16.19
C ASN A 61 -17.78 -5.75 17.34
N VAL A 62 -16.46 -5.66 17.16
CA VAL A 62 -15.46 -6.11 18.17
C VAL A 62 -15.33 -5.16 19.36
N THR A 63 -15.35 -5.74 20.55
CA THR A 63 -15.09 -5.08 21.83
C THR A 63 -13.97 -5.76 22.60
N LEU A 64 -13.26 -5.02 23.45
CA LEU A 64 -12.26 -5.51 24.40
C LEU A 64 -12.51 -4.81 25.74
N ASP A 65 -12.77 -5.57 26.81
CA ASP A 65 -13.08 -5.03 28.14
C ASP A 65 -14.15 -3.92 28.12
N GLY A 66 -15.20 -4.11 27.31
CA GLY A 66 -16.30 -3.14 27.14
C GLY A 66 -15.98 -1.97 26.21
N VAL A 67 -14.75 -1.83 25.71
CA VAL A 67 -14.35 -0.79 24.76
C VAL A 67 -14.57 -1.27 23.33
N ARG A 68 -15.37 -0.53 22.55
CA ARG A 68 -15.57 -0.79 21.12
C ARG A 68 -14.31 -0.44 20.33
N LEU A 69 -13.78 -1.41 19.60
CA LEU A 69 -12.64 -1.20 18.71
C LEU A 69 -13.07 -0.53 17.41
N LYS A 70 -12.38 0.55 17.02
CA LYS A 70 -12.57 1.18 15.72
C LYS A 70 -11.83 0.38 14.64
N PRO A 71 -12.38 0.23 13.41
CA PRO A 71 -11.69 -0.47 12.35
C PRO A 71 -10.31 0.10 12.03
N SER A 72 -10.16 1.44 12.08
CA SER A 72 -8.88 2.12 11.85
C SER A 72 -7.81 1.85 12.92
N PHE A 73 -8.19 1.29 14.07
CA PHE A 73 -7.24 0.97 15.15
C PHE A 73 -6.69 -0.45 15.02
N ALA A 74 -7.57 -1.44 14.84
CA ALA A 74 -7.16 -2.85 14.85
C ALA A 74 -7.78 -3.71 13.74
N LEU A 75 -8.87 -3.30 13.07
CA LEU A 75 -9.63 -4.18 12.17
C LEU A 75 -9.43 -3.80 10.70
N GLY A 76 -8.18 -3.52 10.32
CA GLY A 76 -7.82 -3.04 8.99
C GLY A 76 -7.16 -4.11 8.14
N THR A 77 -7.93 -4.79 7.28
CA THR A 77 -7.33 -5.61 6.22
C THR A 77 -6.59 -4.71 5.23
N TRP A 78 -5.38 -5.08 4.82
CA TRP A 78 -4.63 -4.34 3.81
C TRP A 78 -3.87 -5.25 2.87
N ILE A 79 -3.67 -4.78 1.64
CA ILE A 79 -2.89 -5.45 0.60
C ILE A 79 -2.03 -4.40 -0.09
N ALA A 80 -0.74 -4.67 -0.27
CA ALA A 80 0.20 -3.75 -0.89
C ALA A 80 0.99 -4.45 -1.99
N PHE A 81 1.05 -3.82 -3.16
CA PHE A 81 1.78 -4.31 -4.32
C PHE A 81 2.99 -3.41 -4.60
N LYS A 82 4.14 -4.02 -4.86
CA LYS A 82 5.35 -3.35 -5.31
C LYS A 82 5.80 -3.97 -6.64
N LYS A 83 5.94 -3.15 -7.69
CA LYS A 83 6.41 -3.65 -8.99
C LYS A 83 7.82 -4.24 -8.87
N LEU A 84 8.01 -5.41 -9.47
CA LEU A 84 9.32 -6.02 -9.70
C LEU A 84 9.78 -5.76 -11.14
N ASN A 85 8.84 -5.78 -12.09
CA ASN A 85 9.03 -5.42 -13.49
C ASN A 85 7.70 -4.91 -14.08
N SER A 86 7.56 -4.84 -15.41
CA SER A 86 6.33 -4.35 -16.05
C SER A 86 5.09 -5.20 -15.73
N ARG A 87 5.26 -6.52 -15.59
CA ARG A 87 4.21 -7.51 -15.39
C ARG A 87 4.09 -7.93 -13.92
N ASP A 88 5.22 -8.21 -13.29
CA ASP A 88 5.25 -8.86 -11.98
C ASP A 88 5.34 -7.86 -10.83
N ALA A 89 4.79 -8.26 -9.69
CA ALA A 89 4.87 -7.54 -8.43
C ALA A 89 5.10 -8.50 -7.26
N MET A 90 5.74 -7.97 -6.23
CA MET A 90 5.69 -8.52 -4.89
C MET A 90 4.41 -8.03 -4.23
N VAL A 91 3.67 -8.93 -3.59
CA VAL A 91 2.54 -8.60 -2.74
C VAL A 91 2.86 -8.94 -1.29
N MET A 92 2.37 -8.10 -0.39
CA MET A 92 2.17 -8.44 1.01
C MET A 92 0.77 -8.02 1.40
N GLY A 93 0.19 -8.71 2.37
CA GLY A 93 -1.10 -8.31 2.93
C GLY A 93 -1.31 -8.92 4.30
N ASP A 94 -2.29 -8.35 4.98
CA ASP A 94 -2.79 -8.80 6.28
C ASP A 94 -4.32 -8.81 6.18
N LEU A 95 -4.92 -10.00 6.25
CA LEU A 95 -6.36 -10.18 6.17
C LEU A 95 -6.93 -10.34 7.59
N VAL A 96 -7.80 -9.42 7.99
CA VAL A 96 -8.57 -9.50 9.22
C VAL A 96 -9.81 -10.37 8.98
N LEU A 97 -9.84 -11.52 9.63
CA LEU A 97 -10.86 -12.55 9.47
C LEU A 97 -11.51 -12.86 10.82
N THR A 98 -12.78 -13.22 10.77
CA THR A 98 -13.41 -13.96 11.88
C THR A 98 -12.97 -15.42 11.82
N GLU A 99 -12.97 -16.13 12.96
CA GLU A 99 -12.58 -17.55 12.99
C GLU A 99 -13.33 -18.42 11.95
N PRO A 100 -14.65 -18.24 11.73
CA PRO A 100 -15.38 -19.02 10.71
C PRO A 100 -14.98 -18.71 9.26
N GLU A 101 -14.43 -17.54 8.97
CA GLU A 101 -14.01 -17.15 7.62
C GLU A 101 -12.67 -17.79 7.23
N VAL A 102 -11.81 -18.13 8.20
CA VAL A 102 -10.44 -18.60 7.97
C VAL A 102 -10.33 -19.78 7.01
N PRO A 103 -11.08 -20.89 7.17
CA PRO A 103 -10.85 -22.08 6.35
C PRO A 103 -11.15 -21.84 4.87
N ALA A 104 -12.21 -21.07 4.57
CA ALA A 104 -12.61 -20.78 3.20
C ALA A 104 -11.61 -19.84 2.52
N VAL A 105 -11.14 -18.81 3.23
CA VAL A 105 -10.15 -17.85 2.72
C VAL A 105 -8.82 -18.55 2.44
N MET A 106 -8.29 -19.28 3.43
CA MET A 106 -7.02 -20.02 3.28
C MET A 106 -7.09 -21.00 2.11
N SER A 107 -8.14 -21.82 2.08
CA SER A 107 -8.28 -22.80 1.00
C SER A 107 -8.40 -22.15 -0.38
N SER A 108 -9.07 -21.00 -0.49
CA SER A 108 -9.19 -20.27 -1.75
C SER A 108 -7.86 -19.70 -2.24
N LEU A 109 -7.03 -19.18 -1.33
CA LEU A 109 -5.71 -18.62 -1.67
C LEU A 109 -4.76 -19.75 -2.09
N GLU A 110 -4.67 -20.83 -1.32
CA GLU A 110 -3.88 -22.03 -1.65
C GLU A 110 -4.26 -22.61 -3.02
N GLN A 111 -5.57 -22.82 -3.27
CA GLN A 111 -6.07 -23.37 -4.52
C GLN A 111 -5.85 -22.44 -5.73
N SER A 112 -5.71 -21.14 -5.50
CA SER A 112 -5.40 -20.21 -6.59
C SER A 112 -4.01 -20.44 -7.17
N GLY A 113 -3.06 -20.90 -6.35
CA GLY A 113 -1.63 -20.99 -6.69
C GLY A 113 -0.93 -19.64 -6.89
N TRP A 114 -1.60 -18.52 -6.60
CA TRP A 114 -1.08 -17.16 -6.80
C TRP A 114 -0.80 -16.41 -5.51
N VAL A 115 -1.17 -16.94 -4.34
CA VAL A 115 -0.97 -16.28 -3.05
C VAL A 115 -0.62 -17.33 -2.02
N MET A 116 0.36 -17.03 -1.17
CA MET A 116 0.74 -17.88 -0.05
C MET A 116 0.38 -17.21 1.26
N GLU A 117 -0.19 -17.97 2.18
CA GLU A 117 -0.29 -17.63 3.59
C GLU A 117 1.08 -17.81 4.24
N THR A 118 1.49 -16.81 5.01
CA THR A 118 2.79 -16.80 5.70
C THR A 118 2.64 -16.89 7.20
N ALA A 119 1.48 -16.47 7.75
CA ALA A 119 1.14 -16.63 9.16
C ALA A 119 -0.37 -16.51 9.38
N LEU A 120 -0.82 -17.07 10.50
CA LEU A 120 -2.14 -16.86 11.07
C LEU A 120 -1.97 -16.60 12.58
N HIS A 121 -2.38 -15.44 13.07
CA HIS A 121 -2.19 -15.03 14.47
C HIS A 121 -3.25 -14.03 14.92
N ASN A 122 -3.20 -13.62 16.18
CA ASN A 122 -4.08 -12.61 16.78
C ASN A 122 -3.27 -11.36 17.16
N HIS A 123 -3.86 -10.17 17.02
CA HIS A 123 -3.24 -8.91 17.47
C HIS A 123 -3.63 -8.52 18.89
N LEU A 124 -4.78 -8.99 19.37
CA LEU A 124 -5.35 -8.68 20.68
C LEU A 124 -5.68 -9.97 21.42
N LEU A 125 -5.80 -9.87 22.75
CA LEU A 125 -6.21 -10.96 23.62
C LEU A 125 -7.46 -10.53 24.37
N GLY A 126 -8.48 -11.38 24.42
CA GLY A 126 -9.73 -11.11 25.15
C GLY A 126 -10.79 -10.33 24.35
N GLU A 127 -10.53 -10.02 23.08
CA GLU A 127 -11.50 -9.36 22.22
C GLU A 127 -12.66 -10.29 21.83
N SER A 128 -13.85 -9.72 21.61
CA SER A 128 -15.06 -10.44 21.19
C SER A 128 -15.90 -9.63 20.19
N PRO A 129 -16.36 -10.21 19.05
CA PRO A 129 -16.00 -11.56 18.58
C PRO A 129 -14.50 -11.67 18.28
N ARG A 130 -13.98 -12.91 18.31
CA ARG A 130 -12.57 -13.18 18.02
C ARG A 130 -12.25 -12.85 16.57
N VAL A 131 -11.11 -12.21 16.38
CA VAL A 131 -10.57 -11.89 15.06
C VAL A 131 -9.13 -12.35 14.96
N VAL A 132 -8.78 -12.88 13.79
CA VAL A 132 -7.45 -13.37 13.47
C VAL A 132 -6.94 -12.67 12.21
N TYR A 133 -5.63 -12.69 12.04
CA TYR A 133 -4.88 -11.94 11.06
C TYR A 133 -4.07 -12.93 10.24
N MET A 134 -4.36 -12.99 8.96
CA MET A 134 -3.70 -13.88 8.02
C MET A 134 -2.74 -13.06 7.17
N HIS A 135 -1.44 -13.22 7.40
CA HIS A 135 -0.43 -12.60 6.55
C HIS A 135 -0.31 -13.36 5.25
N ILE A 136 -0.30 -12.64 4.14
CA ILE A 136 -0.15 -13.20 2.80
C ILE A 136 1.05 -12.60 2.07
N HIS A 137 1.66 -13.38 1.19
CA HIS A 137 2.77 -12.97 0.34
C HIS A 137 2.73 -13.74 -0.99
N ASN A 138 3.25 -13.13 -2.05
CA ASN A 138 3.76 -13.81 -3.24
C ASN A 138 4.53 -12.83 -4.12
N ASP A 139 5.32 -13.37 -5.05
CA ASP A 139 5.89 -12.66 -6.19
C ASP A 139 5.35 -13.25 -7.50
N GLY A 140 4.96 -12.43 -8.46
CA GLY A 140 4.52 -12.91 -9.77
C GLY A 140 3.55 -11.98 -10.47
N ASP A 141 2.75 -12.52 -11.40
CA ASP A 141 1.82 -11.75 -12.22
C ASP A 141 0.83 -10.96 -11.35
N ALA A 142 0.99 -9.64 -11.34
CA ALA A 142 0.29 -8.77 -10.41
C ALA A 142 -1.23 -8.84 -10.57
N ARG A 143 -1.73 -9.07 -11.80
CA ARG A 143 -3.16 -9.17 -12.08
C ARG A 143 -3.72 -10.47 -11.51
N GLN A 144 -3.03 -11.59 -11.71
CA GLN A 144 -3.48 -12.89 -11.20
C GLN A 144 -3.51 -12.93 -9.67
N ILE A 145 -2.47 -12.37 -9.04
CA ILE A 145 -2.41 -12.20 -7.58
C ILE A 145 -3.60 -11.36 -7.10
N ALA A 146 -3.85 -10.20 -7.71
CA ALA A 146 -4.98 -9.33 -7.35
C ALA A 146 -6.34 -10.03 -7.50
N THR A 147 -6.54 -10.79 -8.58
CA THR A 147 -7.77 -11.57 -8.78
C THR A 147 -7.96 -12.64 -7.71
N ALA A 148 -6.90 -13.36 -7.33
CA ALA A 148 -6.97 -14.37 -6.27
C ALA A 148 -7.33 -13.75 -4.91
N ILE A 149 -6.68 -12.63 -4.55
CA ILE A 149 -6.96 -11.89 -3.32
C ILE A 149 -8.40 -11.38 -3.30
N HIS A 150 -8.88 -10.78 -4.39
CA HIS A 150 -10.27 -10.31 -4.47
C HIS A 150 -11.27 -11.46 -4.28
N GLY A 151 -11.02 -12.61 -4.93
CA GLY A 151 -11.84 -13.81 -4.77
C GLY A 151 -11.88 -14.30 -3.32
N ALA A 152 -10.73 -14.33 -2.64
CA ALA A 152 -10.66 -14.73 -1.24
C ALA A 152 -11.40 -13.76 -0.31
N LEU A 153 -11.25 -12.44 -0.52
CA LEU A 153 -11.99 -11.45 0.27
C LEU A 153 -13.51 -11.54 0.05
N ALA A 154 -13.96 -11.93 -1.15
CA ALA A 154 -15.37 -12.12 -1.47
C ALA A 154 -16.03 -13.31 -0.72
N LEU A 155 -15.23 -14.18 -0.08
CA LEU A 155 -15.70 -15.24 0.80
C LEU A 155 -15.97 -14.76 2.24
N THR A 156 -15.79 -13.47 2.50
CA THR A 156 -15.93 -12.85 3.83
C THR A 156 -17.00 -11.77 3.82
N ALA A 157 -17.38 -11.28 5.01
CA ALA A 157 -18.22 -10.10 5.14
C ALA A 157 -17.46 -8.76 4.97
N THR A 158 -16.17 -8.81 4.62
CA THR A 158 -15.34 -7.61 4.41
C THR A 158 -16.00 -6.67 3.39
N PRO A 159 -16.17 -5.38 3.70
CA PRO A 159 -16.65 -4.39 2.73
C PRO A 159 -15.62 -4.15 1.62
N ILE A 160 -15.70 -4.94 0.54
CA ILE A 160 -14.76 -4.90 -0.58
C ILE A 160 -15.12 -3.92 -1.69
N THR A 161 -16.39 -3.55 -1.81
CA THR A 161 -16.82 -2.47 -2.70
C THR A 161 -16.50 -1.12 -2.08
N ALA A 162 -16.22 -0.11 -2.92
CA ALA A 162 -16.03 1.24 -2.43
C ALA A 162 -17.31 1.72 -1.72
N VAL A 163 -17.23 1.95 -0.41
CA VAL A 163 -18.26 2.71 0.29
C VAL A 163 -18.09 4.15 -0.16
N ASN A 164 -19.06 4.67 -0.91
CA ASN A 164 -19.17 6.09 -1.25
C ASN A 164 -19.46 6.87 0.05
N ASN A 165 -18.46 7.07 0.90
CA ASN A 165 -18.58 8.04 1.97
C ASN A 165 -18.27 9.41 1.36
N PRO A 166 -19.19 10.39 1.43
CA PRO A 166 -18.86 11.77 1.10
C PRO A 166 -17.76 12.29 2.05
N PRO A 167 -16.97 13.29 1.61
CA PRO A 167 -15.85 13.86 2.35
C PRO A 167 -16.25 14.42 3.72
#